data_AF-A0A8C4RW51-F1
#
_entry.id   AF-A0A8C4RW51-F1
#
_cell.length_a   1.000
_cell.length_b   1.000
_cell.length_c   1.000
_cell.angle_alpha   90.00
_cell.angle_beta   90.00
_cell.angle_gamma   90.00
#
_symmetry.space_group_name_H-M   'P 1'
#
loop_
_entity.id
_entity.type
_entity.pdbx_description
1 polymer ?
#
loop_
_entity_poly.entity_id
_entity_poly.type
_entity_poly.pdbx_seq_one_letter_code
_entity_poly.pdbx_strand_id
1 'polypeptide(L)'
;MECHLAYTRANYERITAVENSFGAFGQPLMKPGRVLIAEGRLMKMCRRTHKPKMFFLFNDILVYGSIVMHSCWYNHQHIIPLEDIVIENQEDCPELQNHWLLRTPRKSFYVSAASLREKQEWLIHLEEYRAQQLTKSERAPSGNLAAIWIPDRASEICMRCTDKFTVTQRRHHCRQCGFIVCNACSKCRFLIPTISSSPVRVCILCFNNLQEEKDRKDKGRNRWSDDFDSHVFPGASSDTSEESSLH
;
A
#
# COMPACT_ATOMS: atom_id res chain seq x y z
N MET A 1 10.53 25.76 -4.94
CA MET A 1 10.98 26.06 -3.56
C MET A 1 11.57 24.83 -2.86
N GLU A 2 10.97 23.64 -3.02
CA GLU A 2 11.40 22.39 -2.37
C GLU A 2 12.81 21.89 -2.74
N CYS A 3 13.30 22.15 -3.96
CA CYS A 3 14.63 21.73 -4.40
C CYS A 3 15.78 22.34 -3.58
N HIS A 4 15.66 23.59 -3.12
CA HIS A 4 16.68 24.22 -2.27
C HIS A 4 16.69 23.65 -0.84
N LEU A 5 15.52 23.27 -0.31
CA LEU A 5 15.40 22.72 1.03
C LEU A 5 16.06 21.35 1.17
N ALA A 6 16.03 20.54 0.11
CA ALA A 6 16.62 19.20 0.09
C ALA A 6 18.11 19.18 0.47
N TYR A 7 18.85 20.22 0.09
CA TYR A 7 20.29 20.33 0.32
C TYR A 7 20.65 21.15 1.57
N THR A 8 19.67 21.57 2.36
CA THR A 8 19.94 22.29 3.60
C THR A 8 20.41 21.34 4.69
N ARG A 9 21.39 21.80 5.49
CA ARG A 9 21.80 21.13 6.72
C ARG A 9 20.62 20.86 7.66
N ALA A 10 19.69 21.81 7.75
CA ALA A 10 18.47 21.67 8.55
C ALA A 10 17.60 20.50 8.09
N ASN A 11 17.42 20.29 6.78
CA ASN A 11 16.69 19.12 6.27
C ASN A 11 17.42 17.82 6.63
N TYR A 12 18.74 17.75 6.41
CA TYR A 12 19.53 16.58 6.78
C TYR A 12 19.38 16.21 8.27
N GLU A 13 19.50 17.18 9.16
CA GLU A 13 19.35 16.99 10.61
C GLU A 13 17.95 16.50 10.99
N ARG A 14 16.90 17.05 10.36
CA ARG A 14 15.51 16.62 10.56
C ARG A 14 15.29 15.17 10.12
N ILE A 15 15.76 14.78 8.94
CA ILE A 15 15.61 13.39 8.46
C ILE A 15 16.37 12.41 9.36
N THR A 16 17.61 12.77 9.75
CA THR A 16 18.42 11.98 10.67
C THR A 16 17.73 11.80 12.03
N ALA A 17 17.07 12.84 12.55
CA ALA A 17 16.29 12.74 13.79
C ALA A 17 15.12 11.74 13.65
N VAL A 18 14.44 11.72 12.50
CA VAL A 18 13.40 10.73 12.22
C VAL A 18 13.98 9.33 12.17
N GLU A 19 15.10 9.09 11.49
CA GLU A 19 15.74 7.76 11.46
C GLU A 19 16.10 7.27 12.87
N ASN A 20 16.76 8.11 13.65
CA ASN A 20 17.18 7.79 15.02
C ASN A 20 15.99 7.47 15.93
N SER A 21 14.83 8.09 15.69
CA SER A 21 13.62 7.83 16.47
C SER A 21 13.09 6.39 16.31
N PHE A 22 13.45 5.66 15.24
CA PHE A 22 13.06 4.26 15.05
C PHE A 22 14.04 3.24 15.64
N GLY A 23 15.16 3.71 16.21
CA GLY A 23 16.21 2.88 16.79
C GLY A 23 16.87 1.94 15.78
N ALA A 24 17.60 0.93 16.29
CA ALA A 24 18.45 0.04 15.48
C ALA A 24 17.71 -0.83 14.46
N PHE A 25 16.38 -0.96 14.58
CA PHE A 25 15.54 -1.73 13.67
C PHE A 25 14.84 -0.87 12.62
N GLY A 26 15.03 0.45 12.65
CA GLY A 26 14.56 1.37 11.62
C GLY A 26 15.34 1.19 10.32
N GLN A 27 14.66 1.40 9.20
CA GLN A 27 15.26 1.50 7.88
C GLN A 27 15.73 2.94 7.62
N PRO A 28 16.86 3.11 6.91
CA PRO A 28 17.32 4.42 6.48
C PRO A 28 16.29 5.14 5.60
N LEU A 29 16.10 6.42 5.89
CA LEU A 29 15.26 7.38 5.20
C LEU A 29 16.08 8.40 4.41
N MET A 30 17.38 8.56 4.67
CA MET A 30 18.23 9.49 3.92
C MET A 30 18.33 9.10 2.44
N LYS A 31 17.98 10.03 1.54
CA LYS A 31 18.06 9.87 0.09
C LYS A 31 18.26 11.25 -0.57
N PRO A 32 19.09 11.38 -1.63
CA PRO A 32 19.22 12.64 -2.37
C PRO A 32 17.86 13.16 -2.86
N GLY A 33 17.62 14.46 -2.70
CA GLY A 33 16.36 15.12 -3.10
C GLY A 33 15.17 14.89 -2.17
N ARG A 34 15.30 14.07 -1.12
CA ARG A 34 14.22 13.83 -0.15
C ARG A 34 14.13 14.98 0.86
N VAL A 35 12.91 15.46 1.09
CA VAL A 35 12.61 16.56 2.03
C VAL A 35 11.57 16.12 3.02
N LEU A 36 11.78 16.39 4.31
CA LEU A 36 10.72 16.25 5.33
C LEU A 36 9.78 17.46 5.24
N ILE A 37 8.55 17.21 4.79
CA ILE A 37 7.51 18.23 4.58
C ILE A 37 6.77 18.46 5.90
N ALA A 38 6.21 17.40 6.49
CA ALA A 38 5.38 17.50 7.69
C ALA A 38 5.65 16.34 8.65
N GLU A 39 5.38 16.56 9.93
CA GLU A 39 5.38 15.53 10.95
C GLU A 39 4.27 15.79 11.97
N GLY A 40 3.72 14.74 12.55
CA GLY A 40 2.62 14.92 13.50
C GLY A 40 2.05 13.63 14.06
N ARG A 41 1.36 13.76 15.18
CA ARG A 41 0.64 12.68 15.83
C ARG A 41 -0.76 12.58 15.25
N LEU A 42 -1.06 11.48 14.58
CA LEU A 42 -2.40 11.18 14.07
C LEU A 42 -2.99 9.94 14.74
N MET A 43 -4.32 9.88 14.77
CA MET A 43 -5.04 8.73 15.28
C MET A 43 -5.33 7.76 14.13
N LYS A 44 -4.65 6.60 14.15
CA LYS A 44 -4.89 5.54 13.17
C LYS A 44 -6.03 4.65 13.65
N MET A 45 -7.11 4.58 12.88
CA MET A 45 -8.20 3.67 13.20
C MET A 45 -7.76 2.22 13.06
N CYS A 46 -7.94 1.45 14.13
CA CYS A 46 -7.79 0.00 14.12
C CYS A 46 -9.13 -0.63 14.49
N ARG A 47 -9.30 -1.92 14.14
CA ARG A 47 -10.55 -2.68 14.33
C ARG A 47 -11.25 -2.54 15.70
N ARG A 48 -10.48 -2.33 16.77
CA ARG A 48 -10.97 -2.32 18.15
C ARG A 48 -10.76 -1.01 18.89
N THR A 49 -9.69 -0.29 18.57
CA THR A 49 -9.30 0.95 19.24
C THR A 49 -8.58 1.86 18.26
N HIS A 50 -8.78 3.17 18.40
CA HIS A 50 -7.97 4.15 17.67
C HIS A 50 -6.63 4.26 18.38
N LYS A 51 -5.53 4.16 17.64
CA LYS A 51 -4.19 4.16 18.22
C LYS A 51 -3.42 5.39 17.74
N PRO A 52 -2.83 6.17 18.65
CA PRO A 52 -1.95 7.26 18.25
C PRO A 52 -0.71 6.68 17.56
N LYS A 53 -0.31 7.33 16.47
CA LYS A 53 0.88 7.02 15.67
C LYS A 53 1.56 8.33 15.33
N MET A 54 2.89 8.30 15.27
CA MET A 54 3.64 9.40 14.66
C MET A 54 3.75 9.16 13.16
N PHE A 55 3.44 10.19 12.38
CA PHE A 55 3.53 10.21 10.92
C PHE A 55 4.56 11.26 10.50
N PHE A 56 5.30 10.95 9.44
CA PHE A 56 6.29 11.80 8.80
C PHE A 56 6.01 11.77 7.30
N LEU A 57 5.68 12.93 6.75
CA LEU A 57 5.46 13.11 5.31
C LEU A 57 6.75 13.64 4.68
N PHE A 58 7.30 12.86 3.77
CA PHE A 58 8.34 13.30 2.87
C PHE A 58 7.74 13.60 1.50
N ASN A 59 8.50 14.24 0.63
CA ASN A 59 8.07 14.54 -0.74
C ASN A 59 7.91 13.30 -1.65
N ASP A 60 8.39 12.12 -1.25
CA ASP A 60 8.25 10.87 -2.02
C ASP A 60 7.71 9.69 -1.22
N ILE A 61 7.69 9.75 0.11
CA ILE A 61 7.22 8.67 0.99
C ILE A 61 6.41 9.20 2.18
N LEU A 62 5.47 8.40 2.67
CA LEU A 62 4.85 8.54 3.98
C LEU A 62 5.44 7.49 4.92
N VAL A 63 5.95 7.93 6.09
CA VAL A 63 6.48 7.06 7.13
C VAL A 63 5.61 7.16 8.38
N TYR A 64 5.32 6.04 9.05
CA TYR A 64 4.65 6.08 10.36
C TYR A 64 5.06 4.94 11.30
N GLY A 65 4.90 5.17 12.60
CA GLY A 65 5.28 4.22 13.66
C GLY A 65 4.38 4.26 14.89
N SER A 66 4.43 3.22 15.73
CA SER A 66 3.78 3.24 17.05
C SER A 66 4.62 4.03 18.04
N ILE A 67 3.96 4.86 18.83
CA ILE A 67 4.57 5.59 19.94
C ILE A 67 4.82 4.63 21.10
N VAL A 68 6.06 4.61 21.60
CA VAL A 68 6.45 3.89 22.82
C VAL A 68 6.33 4.86 24.01
N MET A 69 5.82 4.39 25.16
CA MET A 69 5.62 5.24 26.33
C MET A 69 6.95 5.81 26.85
N HIS A 70 6.93 7.08 27.26
CA HIS A 70 8.01 7.86 27.92
C HIS A 70 9.20 8.38 27.08
N SER A 71 9.26 8.28 25.75
CA SER A 71 10.22 9.09 24.96
C SER A 71 9.95 9.06 23.45
N CYS A 72 10.66 9.92 22.71
CA CYS A 72 10.70 10.15 21.25
C CYS A 72 10.96 8.93 20.35
N TRP A 73 10.72 7.70 20.83
CA TRP A 73 11.00 6.46 20.12
C TRP A 73 9.74 5.85 19.51
N TYR A 74 9.89 5.34 18.29
CA TYR A 74 8.83 4.70 17.54
C TYR A 74 9.22 3.30 17.13
N ASN A 75 8.25 2.38 17.15
CA ASN A 75 8.44 1.03 16.63
C ASN A 75 7.52 0.76 15.44
N HIS A 76 7.74 -0.37 14.77
CA HIS A 76 6.95 -0.80 13.61
C HIS A 76 6.93 0.28 12.52
N GLN A 77 8.13 0.65 12.05
CA GLN A 77 8.27 1.61 10.97
C GLN A 77 7.56 1.08 9.71
N HIS A 78 6.65 1.88 9.20
CA HIS A 78 5.96 1.63 7.94
C HIS A 78 6.37 2.72 6.97
N ILE A 79 7.01 2.35 5.86
CA ILE A 79 7.40 3.24 4.77
C ILE A 79 6.51 2.93 3.57
N ILE A 80 5.84 3.94 3.02
CA ILE A 80 4.91 3.80 1.91
C ILE A 80 5.24 4.86 0.86
N PRO A 81 5.61 4.49 -0.38
CA PRO A 81 5.76 5.44 -1.47
C PRO A 81 4.49 6.24 -1.70
N LEU A 82 4.58 7.56 -1.92
CA LEU A 82 3.39 8.39 -2.14
C LEU A 82 2.64 8.01 -3.43
N GLU A 83 3.34 7.46 -4.43
CA GLU A 83 2.76 6.90 -5.65
C GLU A 83 1.79 5.73 -5.40
N ASP A 84 1.98 5.02 -4.27
CA ASP A 84 1.12 3.91 -3.85
C ASP A 84 -0.09 4.38 -3.03
N ILE A 85 -0.19 5.68 -2.70
CA ILE A 85 -1.22 6.21 -1.80
C ILE A 85 -2.34 6.88 -2.59
N VAL A 86 -3.55 6.32 -2.46
CA VAL A 86 -4.80 7.00 -2.83
C VAL A 86 -5.45 7.55 -1.56
N ILE A 87 -5.97 8.78 -1.62
CA ILE A 87 -6.50 9.55 -0.49
C ILE A 87 -7.90 9.89 -0.89
N GLU A 88 -8.82 9.53 -0.01
CA GLU A 88 -10.21 9.88 -0.13
C GLU A 88 -10.50 10.80 1.06
N ASN A 89 -10.76 12.07 0.76
CA ASN A 89 -11.27 13.00 1.77
C ASN A 89 -12.67 12.53 2.17
N GLN A 90 -12.98 12.60 3.45
CA GLN A 90 -14.24 12.13 4.01
C GLN A 90 -14.90 13.25 4.80
N GLU A 91 -16.23 13.28 4.77
CA GLU A 91 -17.03 14.12 5.63
C GLU A 91 -16.96 13.59 7.07
N ASP A 92 -17.02 14.51 8.03
CA ASP A 92 -16.99 14.12 9.43
C ASP A 92 -18.30 13.43 9.83
N CYS A 93 -18.18 12.43 10.70
CA CYS A 93 -19.34 11.77 11.31
C CYS A 93 -19.28 11.91 12.84
N PRO A 94 -20.39 11.68 13.57
CA PRO A 94 -20.41 11.82 15.03
C PRO A 94 -19.32 11.00 15.75
N GLU A 95 -18.95 9.86 15.19
CA GLU A 95 -17.94 8.96 15.76
C GLU A 95 -16.50 9.34 15.36
N LEU A 96 -16.33 10.17 14.32
CA LEU A 96 -15.04 10.41 13.70
C LEU A 96 -14.99 11.80 13.03
N GLN A 97 -14.33 12.71 13.71
CA GLN A 97 -14.06 14.06 13.21
C GLN A 97 -12.66 14.15 12.59
N ASN A 98 -12.46 15.12 11.72
CA ASN A 98 -11.18 15.48 11.13
C ASN A 98 -10.44 14.30 10.49
N HIS A 99 -11.17 13.44 9.77
CA HIS A 99 -10.61 12.19 9.25
C HIS A 99 -10.56 12.10 7.73
N TRP A 100 -9.71 11.21 7.23
CA TRP A 100 -9.60 10.85 5.83
C TRP A 100 -9.16 9.39 5.69
N LEU A 101 -9.33 8.83 4.50
CA LEU A 101 -8.95 7.45 4.20
C LEU A 101 -7.66 7.42 3.39
N LEU A 102 -6.66 6.71 3.93
CA LEU A 102 -5.45 6.32 3.20
C LEU A 102 -5.64 4.93 2.61
N ARG A 103 -5.76 4.86 1.30
CA ARG A 103 -5.78 3.63 0.51
C ARG A 103 -4.35 3.28 0.12
N THR A 104 -3.91 2.06 0.43
CA THR A 104 -2.55 1.59 0.09
C THR A 104 -2.59 0.12 -0.35
N PRO A 105 -1.59 -0.39 -1.08
CA PRO A 105 -1.54 -1.78 -1.53
C PRO A 105 -1.51 -2.79 -0.38
N ARG A 106 -0.81 -2.46 0.71
CA ARG A 106 -0.65 -3.36 1.87
C ARG A 106 -1.81 -3.27 2.84
N LYS A 107 -2.25 -2.05 3.16
CA LYS A 107 -3.27 -1.81 4.17
C LYS A 107 -3.93 -0.46 3.99
N SER A 108 -5.21 -0.47 3.68
CA SER A 108 -6.03 0.74 3.68
C SER A 108 -6.56 1.02 5.08
N PHE A 109 -6.55 2.27 5.52
CA PHE A 109 -7.00 2.66 6.85
C PHE A 109 -7.37 4.14 6.94
N TYR A 110 -8.31 4.43 7.82
CA TYR A 110 -8.64 5.78 8.22
C TYR A 110 -7.62 6.34 9.21
N VAL A 111 -7.38 7.63 9.10
CA VAL A 111 -6.61 8.45 10.03
C VAL A 111 -7.42 9.69 10.37
N SER A 112 -7.26 10.18 11.60
CA SER A 112 -7.83 11.46 12.02
C SER A 112 -6.79 12.34 12.70
N ALA A 113 -6.91 13.64 12.46
CA ALA A 113 -6.13 14.68 13.11
C ALA A 113 -6.84 15.20 14.37
N ALA A 114 -6.13 15.97 15.21
CA ALA A 114 -6.74 16.55 16.41
C ALA A 114 -7.63 17.77 16.08
N SER A 115 -7.41 18.42 14.93
CA SER A 115 -8.21 19.54 14.46
C SER A 115 -8.43 19.52 12.95
N LEU A 116 -9.43 20.28 12.48
CA LEU A 116 -9.70 20.48 11.05
C LEU A 116 -8.50 21.11 10.36
N ARG A 117 -7.83 22.07 11.01
CA ARG A 117 -6.64 22.73 10.50
C ARG A 117 -5.52 21.73 10.22
N GLU A 118 -5.23 20.87 11.20
CA GLU A 118 -4.23 19.81 11.01
C GLU A 118 -4.63 18.88 9.84
N LYS A 119 -5.89 18.44 9.77
CA LYS A 119 -6.38 17.64 8.63
C LYS A 119 -6.09 18.35 7.30
N GLN A 120 -6.44 19.63 7.19
CA GLN A 120 -6.25 20.42 5.98
C GLN A 120 -4.77 20.54 5.60
N GLU A 121 -3.88 20.83 6.56
CA GLU A 121 -2.43 20.90 6.32
C GLU A 121 -1.88 19.58 5.75
N TRP A 122 -2.30 18.44 6.31
CA TRP A 122 -1.91 17.12 5.77
C TRP A 122 -2.45 16.86 4.37
N LEU A 123 -3.72 17.19 4.11
CA LEU A 123 -4.34 16.97 2.80
C LEU A 123 -3.70 17.84 1.70
N ILE A 124 -3.43 19.11 1.99
CA ILE A 124 -2.79 20.05 1.06
C ILE A 124 -1.48 19.47 0.54
N HIS A 125 -0.57 19.04 1.44
CA HIS A 125 0.74 18.51 1.02
C HIS A 125 0.64 17.25 0.16
N LEU A 126 -0.34 16.39 0.46
CA LEU A 126 -0.55 15.16 -0.31
C LEU A 126 -1.19 15.42 -1.67
N GLU A 127 -2.09 16.41 -1.77
CA GLU A 127 -2.69 16.86 -3.02
C GLU A 127 -1.68 17.60 -3.90
N GLU A 128 -0.80 18.42 -3.30
CA GLU A 128 0.32 19.07 -3.98
C GLU A 128 1.24 18.03 -4.64
N TYR A 129 1.61 16.96 -3.92
CA TYR A 129 2.37 15.85 -4.51
C TYR A 129 1.66 15.28 -5.74
N ARG A 130 0.36 14.98 -5.65
CA ARG A 130 -0.41 14.46 -6.79
C ARG A 130 -0.45 15.40 -7.97
N ALA A 131 -0.68 16.68 -7.72
CA ALA A 131 -0.69 17.69 -8.77
C ALA A 131 0.66 17.71 -9.50
N GLN A 132 1.78 17.65 -8.75
CA GLN A 132 3.11 17.55 -9.33
C GLN A 132 3.29 16.28 -10.19
N GLN A 133 2.78 15.12 -9.74
CA GLN A 133 2.89 13.87 -10.50
C GLN A 133 2.11 13.91 -11.82
N LEU A 134 0.91 14.53 -11.84
CA LEU A 134 0.12 14.70 -13.07
C LEU A 134 0.84 15.54 -14.11
N THR A 135 1.57 16.59 -13.69
CA THR A 135 2.33 17.44 -14.61
C THR A 135 3.58 16.78 -15.19
N LYS A 136 4.13 15.77 -14.51
CA LYS A 136 5.34 15.04 -14.93
C LYS A 136 5.05 13.86 -15.87
N SER A 137 3.78 13.62 -16.21
CA SER A 137 3.30 12.59 -17.14
C SER A 137 4.05 11.25 -17.03
N GLU A 138 3.99 10.60 -15.88
CA GLU A 138 4.35 9.19 -15.79
C GLU A 138 3.51 8.47 -14.72
N ARG A 139 2.64 7.58 -15.23
CA ARG A 139 1.92 6.49 -14.54
C ARG A 139 0.72 6.87 -13.66
N ALA A 140 -0.43 6.27 -14.02
CA ALA A 140 -1.56 6.13 -13.12
C ALA A 140 -1.13 5.35 -11.85
N PRO A 141 -1.78 5.58 -10.69
CA PRO A 141 -1.50 4.85 -9.46
C PRO A 141 -1.55 3.34 -9.73
N SER A 142 -0.38 2.72 -9.72
CA SER A 142 -0.16 1.36 -10.15
C SER A 142 -0.38 0.44 -8.95
N GLY A 143 -1.62 0.06 -8.63
CA GLY A 143 -1.76 -0.83 -7.48
C GLY A 143 -3.14 -1.42 -7.21
N ASN A 144 -3.16 -2.74 -7.10
CA ASN A 144 -4.21 -3.46 -6.36
C ASN A 144 -4.23 -2.96 -4.90
N LEU A 145 -5.14 -2.02 -4.60
CA LEU A 145 -5.30 -1.46 -3.25
C LEU A 145 -5.92 -2.49 -2.30
N ALA A 146 -5.40 -2.62 -1.09
CA ALA A 146 -5.97 -3.49 -0.08
C ALA A 146 -7.41 -3.07 0.26
N ALA A 147 -8.32 -4.02 0.43
CA ALA A 147 -9.69 -3.74 0.85
C ALA A 147 -9.75 -3.04 2.21
N ILE A 148 -10.73 -2.16 2.38
CA ILE A 148 -11.05 -1.55 3.67
C ILE A 148 -11.70 -2.63 4.55
N TRP A 149 -11.22 -2.78 5.78
CA TRP A 149 -11.81 -3.73 6.70
C TRP A 149 -13.03 -3.13 7.37
N ILE A 150 -14.14 -3.85 7.30
CA ILE A 150 -15.37 -3.44 7.97
C ILE A 150 -15.15 -3.59 9.49
N PRO A 151 -15.43 -2.55 10.30
CA PRO A 151 -15.27 -2.59 11.75
C PRO A 151 -16.04 -3.75 12.39
N ASP A 152 -15.49 -4.39 13.41
CA ASP A 152 -16.10 -5.58 14.06
C ASP A 152 -17.57 -5.33 14.50
N ARG A 153 -17.89 -4.09 14.90
CA ARG A 153 -19.21 -3.67 15.38
C ARG A 153 -20.20 -3.37 14.26
N ALA A 154 -19.75 -3.23 13.02
CA ALA A 154 -20.62 -2.94 11.88
C ALA A 154 -21.44 -4.16 11.43
N SER A 155 -21.19 -5.35 12.00
CA SER A 155 -22.03 -6.51 11.76
C SER A 155 -22.06 -7.50 12.92
N GLU A 156 -23.26 -8.00 13.18
CA GLU A 156 -23.53 -9.09 14.13
C GLU A 156 -23.58 -10.46 13.46
N ILE A 157 -23.50 -10.50 12.13
CA ILE A 157 -23.66 -11.71 11.33
C ILE A 157 -22.49 -11.91 10.36
N CYS A 158 -22.23 -13.16 9.98
CA CYS A 158 -21.27 -13.46 8.94
C CYS A 158 -21.76 -12.93 7.59
N MET A 159 -20.96 -12.12 6.91
CA MET A 159 -21.28 -11.57 5.57
C MET A 159 -21.13 -12.59 4.43
N ARG A 160 -21.19 -13.88 4.74
CA ARG A 160 -21.15 -14.99 3.77
C ARG A 160 -22.28 -15.97 4.00
N CYS A 161 -22.44 -16.47 5.22
CA CYS A 161 -23.49 -17.43 5.58
C CYS A 161 -24.61 -16.84 6.45
N THR A 162 -24.56 -15.54 6.77
CA THR A 162 -25.53 -14.81 7.62
C THR A 162 -25.72 -15.33 9.05
N ASP A 163 -24.97 -16.36 9.47
CA ASP A 163 -24.95 -16.83 10.85
C ASP A 163 -24.53 -15.74 11.83
N LYS A 164 -25.20 -15.68 12.98
CA LYS A 164 -24.87 -14.77 14.08
C LYS A 164 -23.52 -15.11 14.69
N PHE A 165 -22.73 -14.08 14.97
CA PHE A 165 -21.53 -14.22 15.77
C PHE A 165 -21.88 -14.42 17.24
N THR A 166 -21.09 -15.26 17.93
CA THR A 166 -21.24 -15.56 19.35
C THR A 166 -19.85 -15.57 20.02
N VAL A 167 -19.78 -15.89 21.31
CA VAL A 167 -18.49 -16.02 22.02
C VAL A 167 -17.60 -17.12 21.40
N THR A 168 -18.23 -18.19 20.90
CA THR A 168 -17.56 -19.31 20.23
C THR A 168 -17.43 -19.11 18.72
N GLN A 169 -18.46 -18.54 18.07
CA GLN A 169 -18.44 -18.17 16.66
C GLN A 169 -17.83 -16.76 16.49
N ARG A 170 -16.50 -16.69 16.48
CA ARG A 170 -15.75 -15.43 16.45
C ARG A 170 -15.72 -14.77 15.07
N ARG A 171 -15.57 -13.44 15.06
CA ARG A 171 -15.40 -12.62 13.86
C ARG A 171 -13.99 -12.75 13.26
N HIS A 172 -13.91 -12.84 11.94
CA HIS A 172 -12.66 -12.80 11.17
C HIS A 172 -12.81 -11.90 9.95
N HIS A 173 -11.70 -11.37 9.43
CA HIS A 173 -11.70 -10.59 8.19
C HIS A 173 -11.14 -11.38 7.01
N CYS A 174 -11.81 -11.31 5.86
CA CYS A 174 -11.19 -11.70 4.59
C CYS A 174 -10.16 -10.63 4.18
N ARG A 175 -8.91 -11.03 3.91
CA ARG A 175 -7.87 -10.05 3.52
C ARG A 175 -8.05 -9.51 2.10
N GLN A 176 -8.76 -10.23 1.23
CA GLN A 176 -9.04 -9.80 -0.14
C GLN A 176 -10.20 -8.81 -0.20
N CYS A 177 -11.33 -9.09 0.46
CA CYS A 177 -12.56 -8.29 0.33
C CYS A 177 -12.94 -7.47 1.58
N GLY A 178 -12.23 -7.62 2.71
CA GLY A 178 -12.48 -6.83 3.92
C GLY A 178 -13.71 -7.21 4.75
N PHE A 179 -14.55 -8.14 4.27
CA PHE A 179 -15.77 -8.58 4.96
C PHE A 179 -15.53 -9.32 6.26
N ILE A 180 -16.51 -9.21 7.17
CA ILE A 180 -16.56 -9.93 8.45
C ILE A 180 -17.19 -11.31 8.22
N VAL A 181 -16.43 -12.35 8.51
CA VAL A 181 -16.75 -13.74 8.19
C VAL A 181 -16.47 -14.65 9.39
N CYS A 182 -17.22 -15.75 9.50
CA CYS A 182 -16.98 -16.80 10.49
C CYS A 182 -15.80 -17.70 10.09
N ASN A 183 -15.36 -18.57 10.99
CA ASN A 183 -14.24 -19.48 10.70
C ASN A 183 -14.60 -20.46 9.58
N ALA A 184 -15.84 -20.96 9.55
CA ALA A 184 -16.31 -21.89 8.52
C ALA A 184 -16.22 -21.30 7.11
N CYS A 185 -16.64 -20.04 6.92
CA CYS A 185 -16.57 -19.34 5.64
C CYS A 185 -15.17 -18.85 5.25
N SER A 186 -14.15 -19.04 6.09
CA SER A 186 -12.80 -18.49 5.88
C SER A 186 -11.67 -19.41 6.30
N LYS A 187 -11.83 -20.73 6.09
CA LYS A 187 -10.80 -21.74 6.39
C LYS A 187 -9.55 -21.59 5.50
N CYS A 188 -9.71 -21.04 4.30
CA CYS A 188 -8.63 -20.97 3.32
C CYS A 188 -7.66 -19.81 3.56
N ARG A 189 -6.43 -20.00 3.09
CA ARG A 189 -5.39 -18.97 3.02
C ARG A 189 -4.84 -18.87 1.61
N PHE A 190 -4.52 -17.65 1.17
CA PHE A 190 -3.97 -17.39 -0.15
C PHE A 190 -2.81 -16.39 -0.06
N LEU A 191 -1.79 -16.55 -0.89
CA LEU A 191 -0.69 -15.58 -0.97
C LEU A 191 -1.14 -14.39 -1.81
N ILE A 192 -1.27 -13.21 -1.18
CA ILE A 192 -1.58 -11.95 -1.85
C ILE A 192 -0.33 -11.06 -1.72
N PRO A 193 0.59 -11.05 -2.71
CA PRO A 193 1.90 -10.43 -2.57
C PRO A 193 1.85 -8.94 -2.22
N THR A 194 0.83 -8.23 -2.69
CA THR A 194 0.62 -6.81 -2.38
C THR A 194 0.27 -6.57 -0.90
N ILE A 195 -0.26 -7.57 -0.19
CA ILE A 195 -0.69 -7.47 1.20
C ILE A 195 0.33 -8.08 2.18
N SER A 196 0.93 -9.22 1.82
CA SER A 196 1.77 -10.01 2.72
C SER A 196 2.68 -10.96 1.95
N SER A 197 3.89 -11.20 2.47
CA SER A 197 4.83 -12.22 1.97
C SER A 197 4.44 -13.64 2.37
N SER A 198 3.50 -13.81 3.30
CA SER A 198 2.97 -15.11 3.71
C SER A 198 1.46 -15.23 3.42
N PRO A 199 0.92 -16.45 3.23
CA PRO A 199 -0.49 -16.65 2.96
C PRO A 199 -1.41 -16.05 4.03
N VAL A 200 -2.40 -15.28 3.59
CA VAL A 200 -3.36 -14.59 4.44
C VAL A 200 -4.75 -15.22 4.36
N ARG A 201 -5.53 -15.11 5.43
CA ARG A 201 -6.90 -15.64 5.49
C ARG A 201 -7.80 -14.95 4.47
N VAL A 202 -8.49 -15.74 3.67
CA VAL A 202 -9.51 -15.27 2.73
C VAL A 202 -10.79 -16.06 2.93
N CYS A 203 -11.94 -15.47 2.62
CA CYS A 203 -13.17 -16.23 2.56
C CYS A 203 -13.14 -17.20 1.38
N ILE A 204 -13.95 -18.27 1.43
CA ILE A 204 -13.98 -19.32 0.41
C ILE A 204 -14.21 -18.73 -0.99
N LEU A 205 -15.15 -17.79 -1.14
CA LEU A 205 -15.41 -17.14 -2.42
C LEU A 205 -14.16 -16.45 -2.99
N CYS A 206 -13.46 -15.66 -2.16
CA CYS A 206 -12.24 -14.99 -2.60
C CYS A 206 -11.10 -15.98 -2.90
N PHE A 207 -11.03 -17.10 -2.18
CA PHE A 207 -10.04 -18.13 -2.47
C PHE A 207 -10.26 -18.71 -3.87
N ASN A 208 -11.49 -19.08 -4.21
CA ASN A 208 -11.83 -19.66 -5.51
C ASN A 208 -11.50 -18.66 -6.65
N ASN A 209 -11.94 -17.41 -6.53
CA ASN A 209 -11.66 -16.40 -7.55
C ASN A 209 -10.14 -16.16 -7.73
N LEU A 210 -9.39 -16.08 -6.64
CA LEU A 210 -7.92 -15.90 -6.68
C LEU A 210 -7.21 -17.11 -7.29
N GLN A 211 -7.70 -18.33 -7.01
CA GLN A 211 -7.15 -19.55 -7.59
C GLN A 211 -7.42 -19.60 -9.10
N GLU A 212 -8.64 -19.28 -9.55
CA GLU A 212 -8.98 -19.20 -10.96
C GLU A 212 -8.13 -18.16 -11.71
N GLU A 213 -7.88 -17.00 -11.11
CA GLU A 213 -6.98 -15.98 -11.66
C GLU A 213 -5.54 -16.49 -11.77
N LYS A 214 -5.06 -17.23 -10.77
CA LYS A 214 -3.73 -17.82 -10.77
C LYS A 214 -3.60 -18.87 -11.88
N ASP A 215 -4.55 -19.79 -11.96
CA ASP A 215 -4.55 -20.88 -12.95
C ASP A 215 -4.62 -20.33 -14.39
N ARG A 216 -5.39 -19.25 -14.60
CA ARG A 216 -5.41 -18.52 -15.88
C ARG A 216 -4.04 -17.94 -16.26
N LYS A 217 -3.33 -17.33 -15.31
CA LYS A 217 -2.00 -16.76 -15.55
C LYS A 217 -0.95 -17.83 -15.82
N ASP A 218 -1.03 -18.96 -15.11
CA ASP A 218 -0.11 -20.08 -15.30
C ASP A 218 -0.32 -20.76 -16.67
N LYS A 219 -1.57 -20.96 -17.10
CA LYS A 219 -1.88 -21.45 -18.46
C LYS A 219 -1.44 -20.49 -19.56
N GLY A 220 -1.61 -19.18 -19.36
CA GLY A 220 -1.16 -18.16 -20.31
C GLY A 220 0.37 -18.11 -20.47
N ARG A 221 1.12 -18.41 -19.41
CA ARG A 221 2.60 -18.50 -19.44
C ARG A 221 3.08 -19.74 -20.20
N ASN A 222 2.48 -20.91 -19.95
CA ASN A 222 2.90 -22.14 -20.62
C ASN A 222 2.70 -22.09 -22.14
N ARG A 223 1.66 -21.38 -22.63
CA ARG A 223 1.40 -21.27 -24.07
C ARG A 223 2.49 -20.51 -24.85
N TRP A 224 3.18 -19.55 -24.22
CA TRP A 224 4.31 -18.84 -24.83
C TRP A 224 5.62 -19.64 -24.80
N SER A 225 5.73 -20.62 -23.91
CA SER A 225 6.88 -21.53 -23.88
C SER A 225 6.81 -22.55 -25.01
N ASP A 226 5.61 -22.99 -25.40
CA ASP A 226 5.41 -23.96 -26.47
C ASP A 226 5.62 -23.37 -27.89
N ASP A 227 5.38 -22.06 -28.09
CA ASP A 227 5.54 -21.38 -29.39
C ASP A 227 7.01 -21.02 -29.73
N PHE A 228 7.95 -21.05 -28.76
CA PHE A 228 9.36 -20.74 -29.01
C PHE A 228 10.18 -21.97 -29.45
N ASP A 229 9.70 -23.19 -29.17
CA ASP A 229 10.41 -24.44 -29.48
C ASP A 229 10.10 -24.98 -30.90
N SER A 230 9.20 -24.33 -31.65
CA SER A 230 8.82 -24.75 -33.01
C SER A 230 9.57 -24.03 -34.14
N HIS A 231 10.52 -23.14 -33.83
CA HIS A 231 11.36 -22.45 -34.84
C HIS A 231 12.86 -22.72 -34.64
N VAL A 232 13.25 -23.99 -34.67
CA VAL A 232 14.63 -24.38 -34.97
C VAL A 232 14.85 -24.23 -36.48
N PHE A 233 15.50 -23.13 -36.89
CA PHE A 233 15.93 -22.91 -38.27
C PHE A 233 17.04 -23.91 -38.64
N PRO A 234 16.90 -24.73 -39.70
CA PRO A 234 18.03 -25.48 -40.25
C PRO A 234 18.98 -24.50 -40.97
N GLY A 235 20.27 -24.75 -40.79
CA GLY A 235 21.38 -23.84 -41.07
C GLY A 235 21.61 -23.45 -42.53
N ALA A 236 22.39 -22.37 -42.62
CA ALA A 236 22.79 -21.62 -43.80
C ALA A 236 23.62 -22.39 -44.83
N SER A 237 23.39 -22.06 -46.11
CA SER A 237 24.37 -22.19 -47.19
C SER A 237 24.64 -20.81 -47.79
N SER A 238 25.87 -20.33 -47.59
CA SER A 238 26.59 -19.27 -48.32
C SER A 238 26.66 -19.60 -49.83
N ASP A 239 26.82 -18.71 -50.80
CA ASP A 239 27.16 -17.29 -50.88
C ASP A 239 26.74 -16.83 -52.29
N THR A 240 26.37 -15.56 -52.46
CA THR A 240 25.84 -14.99 -53.71
C THR A 240 26.92 -14.30 -54.54
N SER A 241 26.82 -14.47 -55.86
CA SER A 241 27.60 -13.83 -56.91
C SER A 241 27.16 -12.41 -57.23
N GLU A 242 28.17 -11.60 -57.59
CA GLU A 242 28.17 -10.50 -58.57
C GLU A 242 27.39 -9.20 -58.30
N GLU A 243 28.14 -8.10 -58.20
CA GLU A 243 27.64 -6.73 -58.34
C GLU A 243 28.27 -6.04 -59.56
N SER A 244 27.44 -5.21 -60.18
CA SER A 244 27.39 -4.81 -61.58
C SER A 244 28.22 -3.58 -61.96
N SER A 245 28.68 -3.59 -63.20
CA SER A 245 29.13 -2.43 -63.98
C SER A 245 27.96 -1.54 -64.42
N LEU A 246 28.18 -0.21 -64.44
CA LEU A 246 28.00 0.73 -65.58
C LEU A 246 27.32 2.08 -65.25
N HIS A 247 28.07 3.12 -65.66
CA HIS A 247 27.76 4.52 -66.00
C HIS A 247 27.44 5.53 -64.89
#